data_AF-A0A5B1RE08-F1
#
_entry.id   AF-A0A5B1RE08-F1
#
_cell.length_a   1.000
_cell.length_b   1.000
_cell.length_c   1.000
_cell.angle_alpha   90.00
_cell.angle_beta   90.00
_cell.angle_gamma   90.00
#
_symmetry.space_group_name_H-M   'P 1'
#
loop_
_entity.id
_entity.type
_entity.pdbx_description
1 polymer ?
#
loop_
_entity_poly.entity_id
_entity_poly.type
_entity_poly.pdbx_seq_one_letter_code
_entity_poly.pdbx_strand_id
1 'polypeptide(L)'
;PTLTLPIAPPKDCSKHNEPQILCQACMSMKQWQDQYKDTTNELLFRCNRHTCHPGCRSKKYPDCKSRFPRETRPETIIDPETESILLKHEEENLNTFSPLLTYLTRCNTDVTSLLSGTAIKAATTYITNYITKSPLKTHSMFEIIKGVFNR
;
A
#
# COMPACT_ATOMS: atom_id res chain seq x y z
N PRO A 1 3.30 -3.76 15.07
CA PRO A 1 2.77 -4.68 14.02
C PRO A 1 3.67 -4.86 12.78
N THR A 2 4.52 -3.89 12.40
CA THR A 2 5.32 -3.94 11.16
C THR A 2 6.40 -5.03 11.10
N LEU A 3 6.82 -5.58 12.25
CA LEU A 3 7.87 -6.60 12.35
C LEU A 3 7.32 -7.98 12.74
N THR A 4 6.02 -8.17 12.69
CA THR A 4 5.36 -9.45 13.02
C THR A 4 4.43 -9.87 11.91
N LEU A 5 4.14 -11.16 11.79
CA LEU A 5 3.19 -11.68 10.82
C LEU A 5 1.74 -11.33 11.19
N PRO A 6 0.83 -11.23 10.19
CA PRO A 6 -0.60 -11.10 10.44
C PRO A 6 -1.15 -12.28 11.24
N ILE A 7 -1.99 -11.98 12.23
CA ILE A 7 -2.75 -13.00 12.96
C ILE A 7 -3.89 -13.43 12.04
N ALA A 8 -3.96 -14.73 11.73
CA ALA A 8 -5.03 -15.30 10.94
C ALA A 8 -6.36 -15.25 11.72
N PRO A 9 -7.51 -15.14 11.03
CA PRO A 9 -8.81 -15.23 11.69
C PRO A 9 -8.98 -16.59 12.37
N PRO A 10 -9.70 -16.65 13.50
CA PRO A 10 -10.10 -17.92 14.08
C PRO A 10 -11.07 -18.65 13.14
N LYS A 11 -11.31 -19.93 13.41
CA LYS A 11 -12.31 -20.70 12.66
C LYS A 11 -13.71 -20.10 12.84
N ASP A 12 -14.49 -20.13 11.77
CA ASP A 12 -15.89 -19.69 11.80
C ASP A 12 -16.72 -20.48 12.80
N CYS A 13 -17.74 -19.83 13.37
CA CYS A 13 -18.71 -20.51 14.22
C CYS A 13 -19.63 -21.38 13.36
N SER A 14 -19.60 -22.70 13.55
CA SER A 14 -20.48 -23.61 12.83
C SER A 14 -21.94 -23.61 13.30
N LYS A 15 -22.23 -22.94 14.42
CA LYS A 15 -23.56 -22.98 15.08
C LYS A 15 -24.41 -21.75 14.83
N HIS A 16 -23.81 -20.64 14.46
CA HIS A 16 -24.50 -19.36 14.37
C HIS A 16 -24.08 -18.61 13.12
N ASN A 17 -25.05 -18.04 12.41
CA ASN A 17 -24.80 -17.11 11.30
C ASN A 17 -24.56 -15.67 11.79
N GLU A 18 -25.02 -15.36 13.00
CA GLU A 18 -24.85 -14.05 13.63
C GLU A 18 -24.05 -14.18 14.95
N PRO A 19 -23.23 -13.17 15.31
CA PRO A 19 -22.39 -13.25 16.50
C PRO A 19 -23.22 -13.35 17.78
N GLN A 20 -22.96 -14.39 18.59
CA GLN A 20 -23.61 -14.58 19.89
C GLN A 20 -22.62 -14.36 21.04
N ILE A 21 -22.99 -13.54 22.02
CA ILE A 21 -22.12 -13.14 23.15
C ILE A 21 -21.71 -14.35 24.01
N LEU A 22 -22.63 -15.31 24.18
CA LEU A 22 -22.38 -16.52 24.97
C LEU A 22 -21.63 -17.61 24.20
N CYS A 23 -21.34 -17.39 22.91
CA CYS A 23 -20.61 -18.34 22.09
C CYS A 23 -19.14 -17.95 21.99
N GLN A 24 -18.25 -18.78 22.53
CA GLN A 24 -16.81 -18.53 22.51
C GLN A 24 -16.25 -18.33 21.09
N ALA A 25 -16.69 -19.13 20.10
CA ALA A 25 -16.22 -19.00 18.72
C ALA A 25 -16.63 -17.66 18.09
N CYS A 26 -17.88 -17.23 18.29
CA CYS A 26 -18.36 -15.92 17.84
C CYS A 26 -17.58 -14.78 18.51
N MET A 27 -17.33 -14.88 19.81
CA MET A 27 -16.57 -13.88 20.56
C MET A 27 -15.12 -13.81 20.10
N SER A 28 -14.45 -14.94 19.84
CA SER A 28 -13.10 -14.96 19.31
C SER A 28 -13.03 -14.32 17.92
N MET A 29 -13.99 -14.58 17.04
CA MET A 29 -14.06 -13.94 15.72
C MET A 29 -14.27 -12.43 15.86
N LYS A 30 -15.18 -12.00 16.74
CA LYS A 30 -15.42 -10.59 17.00
C LYS A 30 -14.16 -9.89 17.53
N GLN A 31 -13.49 -10.50 18.50
CA GLN A 31 -12.23 -9.99 19.05
C GLN A 31 -11.14 -9.87 17.97
N TRP A 32 -11.01 -10.87 17.09
CA TRP A 32 -10.08 -10.81 15.98
C TRP A 32 -10.41 -9.69 14.99
N GLN A 33 -11.69 -9.48 14.67
CA GLN A 33 -12.13 -8.38 13.79
C GLN A 33 -11.78 -7.00 14.36
N ASP A 34 -11.95 -6.82 15.67
CA ASP A 34 -11.60 -5.58 16.34
C ASP A 34 -10.08 -5.37 16.35
N GLN A 35 -9.30 -6.43 16.66
CA GLN A 35 -7.84 -6.41 16.55
C GLN A 35 -7.34 -6.13 15.11
N TYR A 36 -8.01 -6.68 14.10
CA TYR A 36 -7.71 -6.43 12.69
C TYR A 36 -7.87 -4.94 12.35
N LYS A 37 -8.96 -4.31 12.80
CA LYS A 37 -9.20 -2.87 12.59
C LYS A 37 -8.13 -2.03 13.29
N ASP A 38 -7.86 -2.30 14.56
CA ASP A 38 -6.88 -1.54 15.35
C ASP A 38 -5.48 -1.68 14.78
N THR A 39 -5.07 -2.91 14.45
CA THR A 39 -3.77 -3.20 13.85
C THR A 39 -3.62 -2.52 12.48
N THR A 40 -4.66 -2.57 11.65
CA THR A 40 -4.64 -1.94 10.33
C THR A 40 -4.53 -0.42 10.47
N ASN A 41 -5.28 0.18 11.38
CA ASN A 41 -5.22 1.62 11.65
C ASN A 41 -3.81 2.05 12.12
N GLU A 42 -3.19 1.30 13.02
CA GLU A 42 -1.81 1.55 13.45
C GLU A 42 -0.82 1.44 12.27
N LEU A 43 -0.97 0.44 11.41
CA LEU A 43 -0.14 0.27 10.21
C LEU A 43 -0.30 1.42 9.22
N LEU A 44 -1.51 1.91 9.00
CA LEU A 44 -1.77 3.07 8.14
C LEU A 44 -1.06 4.31 8.69
N PHE A 45 -1.24 4.58 9.98
CA PHE A 45 -0.62 5.71 10.66
C PHE A 45 0.91 5.68 10.57
N ARG A 46 1.51 4.50 10.79
CA ARG A 46 2.97 4.34 10.84
C ARG A 46 3.64 4.28 9.46
N CYS A 47 2.99 3.65 8.48
CA CYS A 47 3.64 3.27 7.23
C CYS A 47 3.10 4.00 5.99
N ASN A 48 1.84 4.43 6.00
CA ASN A 48 1.17 4.96 4.81
C ASN A 48 0.97 6.48 4.87
N ARG A 49 1.17 7.09 6.04
CA ARG A 49 1.10 8.55 6.21
C ARG A 49 2.38 9.20 5.71
N HIS A 50 2.23 10.18 4.84
CA HIS A 50 3.31 11.01 4.37
C HIS A 50 3.59 12.15 5.35
N THR A 51 4.87 12.41 5.60
CA THR A 51 5.35 13.64 6.21
C THR A 51 6.44 14.19 5.32
N CYS A 52 6.20 15.36 4.72
CA CYS A 52 7.17 16.00 3.84
C CYS A 52 8.50 16.21 4.57
N HIS A 53 9.60 15.82 3.94
CA HIS A 53 10.96 16.03 4.43
C HIS A 53 11.80 16.76 3.36
N PRO A 54 12.99 17.30 3.70
CA PRO A 54 13.80 18.06 2.73
C PRO A 54 14.10 17.30 1.42
N GLY A 55 14.35 15.99 1.50
CA GLY A 55 14.52 15.13 0.33
C GLY A 55 13.29 14.96 -0.59
N CYS A 56 12.11 15.43 -0.19
CA CYS A 56 10.91 15.44 -1.05
C CYS A 56 10.93 16.57 -2.07
N ARG A 57 11.72 17.63 -1.84
CA ARG A 57 11.77 18.82 -2.70
C ARG A 57 13.12 18.91 -3.40
N SER A 58 13.11 19.39 -4.64
CA SER A 58 14.30 19.61 -5.46
C SER A 58 14.02 20.66 -6.53
N LYS A 59 15.04 21.12 -7.28
CA LYS A 59 14.80 22.03 -8.42
C LYS A 59 13.81 21.45 -9.45
N LYS A 60 13.81 20.12 -9.62
CA LYS A 60 12.89 19.41 -10.53
C LYS A 60 11.48 19.22 -9.94
N TYR A 61 11.39 19.17 -8.61
CA TYR A 61 10.16 18.95 -7.85
C TYR A 61 10.08 20.05 -6.80
N PRO A 62 9.66 21.27 -7.17
CA PRO A 62 9.55 22.38 -6.21
C PRO A 62 8.53 22.06 -5.11
N ASP A 63 7.47 21.34 -5.48
CA ASP A 63 6.50 20.74 -4.57
C ASP A 63 6.96 19.34 -4.09
N CYS A 64 6.08 18.63 -3.39
CA CYS A 64 6.38 17.26 -2.97
C CYS A 64 6.58 16.33 -4.19
N LYS A 65 7.77 15.75 -4.33
CA LYS A 65 8.09 14.72 -5.33
C LYS A 65 7.11 13.53 -5.30
N SER A 66 6.57 13.22 -4.12
CA SER A 66 5.58 12.16 -3.93
C SER A 66 4.14 12.60 -4.18
N ARG A 67 3.92 13.84 -4.67
CA ARG A 67 2.61 14.40 -5.06
C ARG A 67 1.61 14.51 -3.91
N PHE A 68 2.08 14.90 -2.74
CA PHE A 68 1.25 15.30 -1.61
C PHE A 68 1.10 16.83 -1.54
N PRO A 69 -0.05 17.34 -1.07
CA PRO A 69 -1.25 16.62 -0.63
C PRO A 69 -2.01 15.96 -1.80
N ARG A 70 -2.69 14.84 -1.52
CA ARG A 70 -3.60 14.17 -2.46
C ARG A 70 -4.98 14.85 -2.41
N GLU A 71 -5.71 14.74 -3.50
CA GLU A 71 -7.08 15.25 -3.58
C GLU A 71 -8.03 14.41 -2.73
N THR A 72 -8.78 15.08 -1.85
CA THR A 72 -9.72 14.44 -0.94
C THR A 72 -11.15 14.40 -1.49
N ARG A 73 -11.86 13.30 -1.25
CA ARG A 73 -13.26 13.06 -1.64
C ARG A 73 -14.02 12.39 -0.50
N PRO A 74 -15.19 12.90 -0.08
CA PRO A 74 -15.96 12.33 1.02
C PRO A 74 -16.68 11.02 0.64
N GLU A 75 -16.86 10.76 -0.66
CA GLU A 75 -17.57 9.61 -1.20
C GLU A 75 -16.92 9.08 -2.47
N THR A 76 -17.24 7.82 -2.81
CA THR A 76 -16.82 7.20 -4.06
C THR A 76 -17.78 7.60 -5.17
N ILE A 77 -17.27 8.16 -6.26
CA ILE A 77 -18.07 8.61 -7.40
C ILE A 77 -17.58 7.99 -8.70
N ILE A 78 -18.43 8.02 -9.72
CA ILE A 78 -18.03 7.74 -11.10
C ILE A 78 -17.84 9.10 -11.78
N ASP A 79 -16.65 9.32 -12.33
CA ASP A 79 -16.37 10.50 -13.14
C ASP A 79 -17.21 10.43 -14.44
N PRO A 80 -18.09 11.41 -14.69
CA PRO A 80 -18.97 11.39 -15.87
C PRO A 80 -18.22 11.57 -17.19
N GLU A 81 -17.02 12.14 -17.20
CA GLU A 81 -16.24 12.35 -18.43
C GLU A 81 -15.40 11.10 -18.76
N THR A 82 -14.76 10.52 -17.75
CA THR A 82 -13.81 9.42 -17.93
C THR A 82 -14.39 8.03 -17.66
N GLU A 83 -15.62 7.96 -17.15
CA GLU A 83 -16.30 6.75 -16.64
C GLU A 83 -15.45 5.98 -15.60
N SER A 84 -14.50 6.67 -14.97
CA SER A 84 -13.60 6.07 -14.00
C SER A 84 -14.17 6.16 -12.59
N ILE A 85 -13.91 5.13 -11.77
CA ILE A 85 -14.29 5.12 -10.36
C ILE A 85 -13.24 5.91 -9.56
N LEU A 86 -13.68 7.02 -8.97
CA LEU A 86 -12.91 7.83 -8.03
C LEU A 86 -13.29 7.42 -6.62
N LEU A 87 -12.40 6.71 -5.94
CA LEU A 87 -12.65 6.21 -4.58
C LEU A 87 -12.68 7.34 -3.56
N LYS A 88 -13.52 7.17 -2.54
CA LYS A 88 -13.50 7.96 -1.31
C LYS A 88 -12.08 8.04 -0.73
N HIS A 89 -11.64 9.24 -0.40
CA HIS A 89 -10.31 9.49 0.16
C HIS A 89 -10.34 10.76 1.03
N GLU A 90 -10.37 10.62 2.35
CA GLU A 90 -10.58 11.78 3.25
C GLU A 90 -9.29 12.36 3.83
N GLU A 91 -8.16 11.68 3.64
CA GLU A 91 -6.89 12.02 4.28
C GLU A 91 -5.84 12.42 3.24
N GLU A 92 -5.65 13.72 3.04
CA GLU A 92 -4.77 14.28 2.00
C GLU A 92 -3.31 13.80 2.06
N ASN A 93 -2.83 13.42 3.25
CA ASN A 93 -1.45 12.97 3.48
C ASN A 93 -1.33 11.46 3.67
N LEU A 94 -2.33 10.70 3.25
CA LEU A 94 -2.32 9.24 3.28
C LEU A 94 -2.31 8.69 1.86
N ASN A 95 -1.63 7.57 1.62
CA ASN A 95 -1.82 6.85 0.35
C ASN A 95 -3.24 6.28 0.25
N THR A 96 -3.70 6.03 -0.96
CA THR A 96 -4.90 5.21 -1.15
C THR A 96 -4.56 3.78 -0.73
N PHE A 97 -5.40 3.15 0.08
CA PHE A 97 -5.08 1.86 0.70
C PHE A 97 -6.23 0.88 0.61
N SER A 98 -5.91 -0.40 0.77
CA SER A 98 -6.88 -1.46 1.06
C SER A 98 -6.60 -1.97 2.48
N PRO A 99 -7.59 -2.01 3.37
CA PRO A 99 -7.41 -2.53 4.73
C PRO A 99 -6.78 -3.93 4.73
N LEU A 100 -7.24 -4.80 3.84
CA LEU A 100 -6.77 -6.18 3.74
C LEU A 100 -5.31 -6.23 3.30
N LEU A 101 -4.95 -5.53 2.21
CA LEU A 101 -3.57 -5.50 1.73
C LEU A 101 -2.63 -4.90 2.77
N THR A 102 -3.05 -3.82 3.43
CA THR A 102 -2.27 -3.18 4.49
C THR A 102 -2.02 -4.13 5.65
N TYR A 103 -3.06 -4.84 6.11
CA TYR A 103 -2.95 -5.80 7.21
C TYR A 103 -2.03 -6.98 6.89
N LEU A 104 -2.10 -7.50 5.65
CA LEU A 104 -1.31 -8.64 5.21
C LEU A 104 0.15 -8.28 4.95
N THR A 105 0.40 -7.18 4.24
CA THR A 105 1.76 -6.76 3.83
C THR A 105 2.49 -6.00 4.93
N ARG A 106 1.77 -5.34 5.83
CA ARG A 106 2.28 -4.62 7.01
C ARG A 106 3.33 -3.56 6.70
N CYS A 107 3.29 -3.02 5.50
CA CYS A 107 4.22 -2.01 5.01
C CYS A 107 3.47 -0.87 4.30
N ASN A 108 4.21 0.04 3.68
CA ASN A 108 3.64 1.10 2.87
C ASN A 108 3.02 0.52 1.59
N THR A 109 1.75 0.82 1.35
CA THR A 109 1.01 0.40 0.15
C THR A 109 0.39 1.61 -0.53
N ASP A 110 0.29 1.59 -1.85
CA ASP A 110 -0.45 2.58 -2.62
C ASP A 110 -1.31 1.82 -3.64
N VAL A 111 -2.61 1.79 -3.39
CA VAL A 111 -3.59 1.02 -4.15
C VAL A 111 -4.29 1.96 -5.11
N THR A 112 -4.27 1.65 -6.40
CA THR A 112 -4.96 2.44 -7.42
C THR A 112 -5.88 1.56 -8.24
N SER A 113 -7.05 2.08 -8.60
CA SER A 113 -7.94 1.45 -9.57
C SER A 113 -7.42 1.71 -10.99
N LEU A 114 -7.27 0.66 -11.81
CA LEU A 114 -6.80 0.76 -13.19
C LEU A 114 -7.90 0.28 -14.13
N LEU A 115 -8.80 1.19 -14.50
CA LEU A 115 -9.97 0.87 -15.32
C LEU A 115 -9.76 1.12 -16.82
N SER A 116 -8.68 1.82 -17.19
CA SER A 116 -8.36 2.15 -18.58
C SER A 116 -7.18 1.32 -19.09
N GLY A 117 -7.27 0.84 -20.34
CA GLY A 117 -6.17 0.17 -21.03
C GLY A 117 -4.90 1.03 -21.10
N THR A 118 -5.05 2.34 -21.23
CA THR A 118 -3.92 3.29 -21.19
C THR A 118 -3.24 3.32 -19.83
N ALA A 119 -4.03 3.36 -18.75
CA ALA A 119 -3.51 3.35 -17.38
C ALA A 119 -2.77 2.04 -17.07
N ILE A 120 -3.34 0.91 -17.49
CA ILE A 120 -2.70 -0.42 -17.37
C ILE A 120 -1.39 -0.45 -18.16
N LYS A 121 -1.38 0.00 -19.43
CA LYS A 121 -0.16 0.02 -20.25
C LYS A 121 0.93 0.89 -19.62
N ALA A 122 0.58 2.05 -19.08
CA ALA A 122 1.51 2.93 -18.39
C ALA A 122 2.07 2.28 -17.13
N ALA A 123 1.22 1.68 -16.29
CA ALA A 123 1.63 0.98 -15.08
C ALA A 123 2.56 -0.20 -15.38
N THR A 124 2.19 -1.07 -16.32
CA THR A 124 3.02 -2.20 -16.76
C THR A 124 4.37 -1.71 -17.29
N THR A 125 4.38 -0.70 -18.15
CA THR A 125 5.63 -0.13 -18.69
C THR A 125 6.53 0.41 -17.57
N TYR A 126 5.95 1.12 -16.61
CA TYR A 126 6.67 1.64 -15.45
C TYR A 126 7.27 0.53 -14.59
N ILE A 127 6.48 -0.49 -14.25
CA ILE A 127 6.92 -1.63 -13.46
C ILE A 127 8.03 -2.38 -14.19
N THR A 128 7.85 -2.68 -15.48
CA THR A 128 8.88 -3.34 -16.30
C THR A 128 10.16 -2.55 -16.30
N ASN A 129 10.11 -1.24 -16.58
CA ASN A 129 11.30 -0.38 -16.57
C ASN A 129 11.99 -0.33 -15.21
N TYR A 130 11.24 -0.47 -14.11
CA TYR A 130 11.80 -0.52 -12.77
C TYR A 130 12.49 -1.85 -12.50
N ILE A 131 11.85 -2.97 -12.85
CA ILE A 131 12.39 -4.33 -12.66
C ILE A 131 13.62 -4.56 -13.57
N THR A 132 13.57 -4.10 -14.81
CA THR A 132 14.66 -4.27 -15.79
C THR A 132 15.78 -3.25 -15.62
N LYS A 133 15.65 -2.31 -14.68
CA LYS A 133 16.69 -1.32 -14.40
C LYS A 133 17.92 -2.03 -13.87
N SER A 134 19.00 -2.08 -14.67
CA SER A 134 20.26 -2.68 -14.24
C SER A 134 20.74 -2.00 -12.95
N PRO A 135 20.91 -2.76 -11.84
CA PRO A 135 21.25 -2.19 -10.53
C PRO A 135 22.69 -1.68 -10.48
N LEU A 136 23.54 -2.12 -11.41
CA LEU A 136 24.96 -1.79 -11.46
C LEU A 136 25.30 -1.08 -12.77
N LYS A 137 26.03 0.03 -12.65
CA LYS A 137 26.65 0.67 -13.82
C LYS A 137 27.71 -0.30 -14.36
N THR A 138 27.82 -0.42 -15.67
CA THR A 138 28.74 -1.39 -16.32
C THR A 138 30.18 -1.30 -15.80
N HIS A 139 30.69 -0.09 -15.53
CA HIS A 139 32.03 0.08 -14.96
C HIS A 139 32.17 -0.55 -13.57
N SER A 140 31.13 -0.50 -12.73
CA SER A 140 31.15 -1.11 -11.40
C SER A 140 31.19 -2.63 -11.49
N MET A 141 30.53 -3.22 -12.51
CA MET A 141 30.67 -4.64 -12.80
C MET A 141 32.10 -5.00 -13.23
N PHE A 142 32.69 -4.20 -14.13
CA PHE A 142 34.08 -4.43 -14.57
C PHE A 142 35.10 -4.31 -13.44
N GLU A 143 34.94 -3.35 -12.52
CA GLU A 143 35.80 -3.22 -11.33
C GLU A 143 35.67 -4.45 -10.40
N ILE A 144 34.46 -4.97 -10.19
CA ILE A 144 34.26 -6.21 -9.42
C ILE A 144 34.96 -7.39 -10.09
N ILE A 145 34.80 -7.55 -11.40
CA ILE A 145 35.43 -8.63 -12.17
C ILE A 145 36.96 -8.52 -12.07
N LYS A 146 37.52 -7.33 -12.29
CA LYS A 146 38.96 -7.06 -12.15
C LYS A 146 39.46 -7.36 -10.74
N GLY A 147 38.70 -7.01 -9.70
CA GLY A 147 39.02 -7.29 -8.31
C GLY A 147 39.09 -8.79 -7.97
N VAL A 148 38.31 -9.64 -8.66
CA VAL A 148 38.39 -11.10 -8.52
C VAL A 148 39.64 -11.67 -9.19
N PHE A 149 40.04 -11.14 -10.36
CA PHE A 149 41.23 -11.60 -11.09
C PHE A 149 42.56 -11.04 -10.57
N ASN A 150 42.52 -10.00 -9.74
CA ASN A 150 43.70 -9.42 -9.08
C ASN A 150 43.97 -10.01 -7.68
N ARG A 151 43.28 -11.10 -7.31
CA ARG A 151 43.61 -11.96 -6.16
C ARG A 151 44.40 -13.17 -6.64
#